data_AF-A0A4Q5X1X9-F1
#
_entry.id   AF-A0A4Q5X1X9-F1
#
_cell.length_a   1.000
_cell.length_b   1.000
_cell.length_c   1.000
_cell.angle_alpha   90.00
_cell.angle_beta   90.00
_cell.angle_gamma   90.00
#
_symmetry.space_group_name_H-M   'P 1'
#
loop_
_entity.id
_entity.type
_entity.pdbx_description
1 polymer ?
#
loop_
_entity_poly.entity_id
_entity_poly.type
_entity_poly.pdbx_seq_one_letter_code
_entity_poly.pdbx_strand_id
1 'polypeptide(L)'
;MRAVRARQFPASPSSAVRRRLMVVEAGASLACRDDAAEFDETTAITQLSGEPAADLAQRALARIALAERSGQAFDSALLVVGESGASSARRLIALGLAAHARASHRLSELVVLAPADASAELREELLMLADELLFGAEQPLPVRLCVATQREAEQRSGTFWCIPERDSGTE
;
A
#
# COMPACT_ATOMS: atom_id res chain seq x y z
N MET A 1 33.63 35.46 35.84
CA MET A 1 32.83 34.25 35.56
C MET A 1 31.90 34.56 34.39
N ARG A 2 32.03 33.89 33.24
CA ARG A 2 31.18 34.12 32.06
C ARG A 2 30.09 33.04 32.02
N ALA A 3 28.82 33.44 32.12
CA ALA A 3 27.68 32.56 31.95
C ALA A 3 27.61 32.11 30.48
N VAL A 4 27.72 30.80 30.24
CA VAL A 4 27.53 30.19 28.93
C VAL A 4 26.02 30.13 28.67
N ARG A 5 25.54 30.94 27.72
CA ARG A 5 24.17 30.83 27.20
C ARG A 5 24.03 29.46 26.54
N ALA A 6 23.21 28.60 27.13
CA ALA A 6 22.76 27.37 26.48
C ALA A 6 22.06 27.75 25.17
N ARG A 7 22.65 27.35 24.03
CA ARG A 7 21.96 27.39 22.75
C ARG A 7 20.81 26.39 22.84
N GLN A 8 19.58 26.87 22.69
CA GLN A 8 18.45 25.99 22.41
C GLN A 8 18.79 25.24 21.12
N PHE A 9 18.91 23.93 21.22
CA PHE A 9 18.91 23.06 20.04
C PHE A 9 17.58 23.28 19.31
N PRO A 10 17.57 23.36 17.97
CA PRO A 10 16.30 23.37 17.23
C PRO A 10 15.49 22.16 17.68
N ALA A 11 14.20 22.38 17.94
CA ALA A 11 13.27 21.32 18.28
C ALA A 11 13.48 20.14 17.32
N SER A 12 13.60 18.94 17.87
CA SER A 12 13.65 17.70 17.10
C SER A 12 12.64 17.76 15.96
N PRO A 13 13.00 17.39 14.72
CA PRO A 13 12.06 17.43 13.61
C PRO A 13 10.81 16.66 14.03
N SER A 14 9.64 17.25 13.86
CA SER A 14 8.37 16.53 14.05
C SER A 14 8.51 15.19 13.35
N SER A 15 8.26 14.08 14.03
CA SER A 15 8.28 12.76 13.39
C SER A 15 7.49 12.87 12.09
N ALA A 16 8.14 12.67 10.95
CA ALA A 16 7.47 12.78 9.67
C ALA A 16 6.30 11.80 9.69
N VAL A 17 5.08 12.31 9.49
CA VAL A 17 3.85 11.51 9.48
C VAL A 17 4.06 10.34 8.53
N ARG A 18 3.97 9.12 9.07
CA ARG A 18 4.15 7.86 8.33
C ARG A 18 2.83 7.48 7.66
N ARG A 19 2.84 7.39 6.34
CA ARG A 19 1.65 7.14 5.51
C ARG A 19 1.75 5.81 4.79
N ARG A 20 0.63 5.08 4.77
CA ARG A 20 0.49 3.83 4.03
C ARG A 20 -0.59 3.94 2.96
N LEU A 21 -0.30 3.44 1.77
CA LEU A 21 -1.32 3.16 0.76
C LEU A 21 -1.66 1.67 0.78
N MET A 22 -2.94 1.35 0.78
CA MET A 22 -3.44 -0.02 0.69
C MET A 22 -4.41 -0.11 -0.48
N VAL A 23 -4.14 -1.03 -1.41
CA VAL A 23 -5.00 -1.30 -2.57
C VAL A 23 -5.54 -2.71 -2.42
N VAL A 24 -6.85 -2.87 -2.48
CA VAL A 24 -7.54 -4.14 -2.16
C VAL A 24 -8.40 -4.56 -3.34
N GLU A 25 -8.09 -5.70 -3.95
CA GLU A 25 -8.89 -6.28 -5.02
C GLU A 25 -10.19 -6.92 -4.50
N ALA A 26 -11.14 -7.10 -5.42
CA ALA A 26 -12.38 -7.81 -5.12
C ALA A 26 -12.09 -9.27 -4.73
N GLY A 27 -12.72 -9.73 -3.65
CA GLY A 27 -12.52 -11.09 -3.13
C GLY A 27 -11.18 -11.31 -2.43
N ALA A 28 -10.35 -10.26 -2.28
CA ALA A 28 -9.13 -10.35 -1.50
C ALA A 28 -9.44 -10.56 -0.01
N SER A 29 -8.74 -11.49 0.63
CA SER A 29 -8.79 -11.66 2.08
C SER A 29 -7.81 -10.70 2.73
N LEU A 30 -8.31 -9.87 3.65
CA LEU A 30 -7.49 -8.95 4.46
C LEU A 30 -6.70 -9.65 5.58
N ALA A 31 -6.52 -10.97 5.47
CA ALA A 31 -5.76 -11.77 6.41
C ALA A 31 -4.24 -11.54 6.23
N CYS A 32 -3.75 -10.31 6.35
CA CYS A 32 -2.33 -10.10 6.62
C CYS A 32 -2.00 -8.70 7.16
N ARG A 33 -1.08 -8.73 8.11
CA ARG A 33 -0.32 -7.64 8.75
C ARG A 33 -1.09 -6.73 9.72
N ASP A 34 -0.83 -6.97 11.00
CA ASP A 34 -1.22 -6.12 12.14
C ASP A 34 -0.12 -5.05 12.37
N ASP A 35 0.26 -4.35 11.31
CA ASP A 35 1.21 -3.23 11.37
C ASP A 35 0.50 -1.88 11.25
N ALA A 36 -0.84 -1.87 11.35
CA ALA A 36 -1.64 -0.64 11.29
C ALA A 36 -1.20 0.38 12.35
N ALA A 37 -0.75 -0.09 13.52
CA ALA A 37 -0.24 0.74 14.61
C ALA A 37 1.11 1.42 14.27
N GLU A 38 1.81 1.01 13.22
CA GLU A 38 3.09 1.60 12.80
C GLU A 38 2.94 2.85 11.92
N PHE A 39 1.72 3.18 11.48
CA PHE A 39 1.43 4.26 10.55
C PHE A 39 0.44 5.26 11.15
N ASP A 40 0.73 6.54 10.97
CA ASP A 40 -0.14 7.64 11.41
C ASP A 40 -1.40 7.74 10.53
N GLU A 41 -1.25 7.45 9.22
CA GLU A 41 -2.34 7.51 8.25
C GLU A 41 -2.30 6.28 7.32
N THR A 42 -3.47 5.66 7.09
CA THR A 42 -3.65 4.64 6.04
C THR A 42 -4.73 5.12 5.07
N THR A 43 -4.37 5.22 3.79
CA THR A 43 -5.32 5.38 2.70
C THR A 43 -5.62 4.02 2.11
N ALA A 44 -6.88 3.58 2.16
CA ALA A 44 -7.34 2.34 1.54
C ALA A 44 -8.14 2.62 0.27
N ILE A 45 -7.81 1.92 -0.81
CA ILE A 45 -8.53 1.93 -2.08
C ILE A 45 -9.00 0.51 -2.33
N THR A 46 -10.27 0.27 -2.07
CA THR A 46 -10.88 -1.05 -2.25
C THR A 46 -11.64 -1.11 -3.56
N GLN A 47 -11.58 -2.26 -4.23
CA GLN A 47 -12.38 -2.53 -5.42
C GLN A 47 -13.85 -2.65 -5.03
N LEU A 48 -14.70 -1.85 -5.67
CA LEU A 48 -16.13 -1.86 -5.41
C LEU A 48 -16.78 -3.08 -6.08
N SER A 49 -17.93 -3.49 -5.57
CA SER A 49 -18.70 -4.59 -6.15
C SER A 49 -19.07 -4.27 -7.60
N GLY A 50 -18.67 -5.14 -8.54
CA GLY A 50 -18.89 -4.96 -9.97
C GLY A 50 -17.95 -3.97 -10.65
N GLU A 51 -17.00 -3.37 -9.92
CA GLU A 51 -16.00 -2.49 -10.50
C GLU A 51 -14.97 -3.29 -11.33
N PRO A 52 -14.70 -2.89 -12.58
CA PRO A 52 -13.60 -3.44 -13.37
C PRO A 52 -12.24 -3.20 -12.69
N ALA A 53 -11.33 -4.18 -12.77
CA ALA A 53 -9.99 -4.07 -12.18
C ALA A 53 -9.18 -2.87 -12.74
N ALA A 54 -9.42 -2.47 -14.00
CA ALA A 54 -8.78 -1.30 -14.60
C ALA A 54 -9.18 0.02 -13.90
N ASP A 55 -10.42 0.13 -13.44
CA ASP A 55 -10.93 1.33 -12.76
C ASP A 55 -10.31 1.44 -11.36
N LEU A 56 -10.15 0.32 -10.66
CA LEU A 56 -9.37 0.25 -9.42
C LEU A 56 -7.94 0.76 -9.64
N ALA A 57 -7.27 0.26 -10.69
CA ALA A 57 -5.91 0.68 -11.01
C ALA A 57 -5.83 2.18 -11.30
N GLN A 58 -6.79 2.73 -12.06
CA GLN A 58 -6.87 4.15 -12.34
C GLN A 58 -7.05 4.98 -11.06
N ARG A 59 -7.92 4.56 -10.14
CA ARG A 59 -8.11 5.26 -8.84
C ARG A 59 -6.85 5.19 -7.99
N ALA A 60 -6.16 4.05 -7.96
CA ALA A 60 -4.89 3.88 -7.26
C ALA A 60 -3.83 4.83 -7.80
N LEU A 61 -3.64 4.88 -9.12
CA LEU A 61 -2.70 5.80 -9.76
C LEU A 61 -3.05 7.27 -9.53
N ALA A 62 -4.34 7.62 -9.60
CA ALA A 62 -4.80 8.98 -9.34
C ALA A 62 -4.48 9.42 -7.89
N ARG A 63 -4.61 8.50 -6.92
CA ARG A 63 -4.25 8.76 -5.53
C ARG A 63 -2.74 8.91 -5.33
N ILE A 64 -1.94 8.05 -5.96
CA ILE A 64 -0.47 8.15 -5.94
C ILE A 64 -0.05 9.52 -6.46
N ALA A 65 -0.56 9.90 -7.63
CA ALA A 65 -0.23 11.18 -8.25
C ALA A 65 -0.71 12.38 -7.40
N LEU A 66 -1.85 12.27 -6.72
CA LEU A 66 -2.32 13.31 -5.80
C LEU A 66 -1.38 13.46 -4.60
N ALA A 67 -0.98 12.34 -3.99
CA ALA A 67 -0.06 12.32 -2.85
C ALA A 67 1.30 12.93 -3.21
N GLU A 68 1.80 12.69 -4.42
CA GLU A 68 3.03 13.33 -4.92
C GLU A 68 2.87 14.85 -5.04
N ARG A 69 1.80 15.32 -5.69
CA ARG A 69 1.56 16.75 -5.91
C ARG A 69 1.32 17.52 -4.61
N SER A 70 0.76 16.89 -3.59
CA SER A 70 0.49 17.50 -2.29
C SER A 70 1.66 17.39 -1.30
N GLY A 71 2.77 16.75 -1.68
CA GLY A 71 3.91 16.49 -0.80
C GLY A 71 3.57 15.47 0.31
N GLN A 72 2.51 14.69 0.12
CA GLN A 72 2.02 13.69 1.06
C GLN A 72 2.36 12.27 0.63
N ALA A 73 3.58 12.05 0.16
CA ALA A 73 4.04 10.75 -0.32
C ALA A 73 3.90 9.64 0.73
N PHE A 74 3.74 8.40 0.23
CA PHE A 74 3.58 7.20 1.04
C PHE A 74 4.94 6.61 1.41
N ASP A 75 5.05 6.09 2.63
CA ASP A 75 6.24 5.39 3.14
C ASP A 75 6.15 3.88 2.93
N SER A 76 4.92 3.35 2.84
CA SER A 76 4.64 1.94 2.62
C SER A 76 3.44 1.74 1.68
N ALA A 77 3.47 0.67 0.91
CA ALA A 77 2.39 0.27 0.03
C ALA A 77 2.05 -1.21 0.20
N LEU A 78 0.76 -1.50 0.23
CA LEU A 78 0.19 -2.84 0.38
C LEU A 78 -0.75 -3.10 -0.81
N LEU A 79 -0.50 -4.16 -1.57
CA LEU A 79 -1.40 -4.65 -2.61
C LEU A 79 -1.99 -5.98 -2.14
N VAL A 80 -3.28 -5.97 -1.78
CA VAL A 80 -4.03 -7.16 -1.37
C VAL A 80 -4.76 -7.71 -2.58
N VAL A 81 -4.32 -8.86 -3.06
CA VAL A 81 -4.83 -9.45 -4.31
C VAL A 81 -5.93 -10.46 -4.04
N GLY A 82 -6.90 -10.51 -4.94
CA GLY A 82 -7.96 -11.51 -4.98
C GLY A 82 -7.70 -12.47 -6.14
N GLU A 83 -8.28 -13.68 -6.08
CA GLU A 83 -8.06 -14.70 -7.11
C GLU A 83 -8.49 -14.22 -8.51
N SER A 84 -9.64 -13.55 -8.60
CA SER A 84 -10.25 -13.12 -9.86
C SER A 84 -9.78 -11.75 -10.37
N GLY A 85 -8.76 -11.15 -9.75
CA GLY A 85 -8.18 -9.88 -10.20
C GLY A 85 -7.48 -9.99 -11.56
N ALA A 86 -7.36 -8.88 -12.28
CA ALA A 86 -6.72 -8.85 -13.59
C ALA A 86 -5.21 -8.57 -13.48
N SER A 87 -4.39 -9.45 -14.04
CA SER A 87 -2.92 -9.32 -14.03
C SER A 87 -2.40 -7.95 -14.50
N SER A 88 -2.98 -7.42 -15.58
CA SER A 88 -2.59 -6.12 -16.12
C SER A 88 -2.87 -4.96 -15.16
N ALA A 89 -3.97 -5.03 -14.39
CA ALA A 89 -4.30 -4.02 -13.39
C ALA A 89 -3.31 -4.07 -12.22
N ARG A 90 -3.01 -5.26 -11.70
CA ARG A 90 -1.99 -5.47 -10.65
C ARG A 90 -0.63 -4.91 -11.07
N ARG A 91 -0.19 -5.28 -12.27
CA ARG A 91 1.06 -4.79 -12.85
C ARG A 91 1.06 -3.28 -12.98
N LEU A 92 -0.02 -2.68 -13.46
CA LEU A 92 -0.12 -1.22 -13.61
C LEU A 92 -0.02 -0.50 -12.26
N ILE A 93 -0.71 -1.00 -11.23
CA ILE A 93 -0.65 -0.46 -9.86
C ILE A 93 0.77 -0.56 -9.31
N ALA A 94 1.39 -1.73 -9.43
CA ALA A 94 2.72 -1.99 -8.91
C ALA A 94 3.80 -1.13 -9.60
N LEU A 95 3.71 -0.94 -10.91
CA LEU A 95 4.60 -0.03 -11.65
C LEU A 95 4.39 1.43 -11.24
N GLY A 96 3.14 1.84 -10.99
CA GLY A 96 2.84 3.17 -10.43
C GLY A 96 3.47 3.38 -9.05
N LEU A 97 3.44 2.37 -8.19
CA LEU A 97 4.09 2.38 -6.88
C LEU A 97 5.62 2.40 -6.99
N ALA A 98 6.20 1.67 -7.94
CA ALA A 98 7.64 1.75 -8.22
C ALA A 98 8.04 3.16 -8.68
N ALA A 99 7.28 3.77 -9.59
CA ALA A 99 7.50 5.15 -10.00
C ALA A 99 7.38 6.13 -8.81
N HIS A 100 6.42 5.91 -7.92
CA HIS A 100 6.25 6.68 -6.69
C HIS A 100 7.45 6.59 -5.75
N ALA A 101 7.99 5.38 -5.56
CA ALA A 101 9.19 5.18 -4.74
C ALA A 101 10.39 5.96 -5.27
N ARG A 102 10.55 5.98 -6.60
CA ARG A 102 11.60 6.76 -7.27
C ARG A 102 11.41 8.26 -7.11
N ALA A 103 10.17 8.75 -7.25
CA ALA A 103 9.89 10.19 -7.20
C ALA A 103 9.92 10.75 -5.77
N SER A 104 9.45 9.99 -4.79
CA SER A 104 9.33 10.45 -3.40
C SER A 104 10.56 10.15 -2.54
N HIS A 105 11.33 9.12 -2.89
CA HIS A 105 12.38 8.54 -2.05
C HIS A 105 11.91 8.12 -0.64
N ARG A 106 10.59 7.95 -0.44
CA ARG A 106 10.00 7.58 0.87
C ARG A 106 9.49 6.16 0.91
N LEU A 107 8.90 5.68 -0.18
CA LEU A 107 8.38 4.32 -0.25
C LEU A 107 9.53 3.30 -0.28
N SER A 108 9.67 2.53 0.80
CA SER A 108 10.79 1.60 0.97
C SER A 108 10.50 0.17 0.54
N GLU A 109 9.23 -0.24 0.56
CA GLU A 109 8.82 -1.59 0.18
C GLU A 109 7.39 -1.61 -0.39
N LEU A 110 7.15 -2.52 -1.33
CA LEU A 110 5.82 -2.99 -1.70
C LEU A 110 5.57 -4.35 -1.08
N VAL A 111 4.49 -4.46 -0.33
CA VAL A 111 4.03 -5.74 0.21
C VAL A 111 2.86 -6.22 -0.63
N VAL A 112 2.93 -7.46 -1.12
CA VAL A 112 1.85 -8.10 -1.88
C VAL A 112 1.28 -9.22 -1.05
N LEU A 113 -0.03 -9.19 -0.80
CA LEU A 113 -0.75 -10.18 -0.01
C LEU A 113 -1.63 -11.02 -0.91
N ALA A 114 -1.32 -12.31 -1.01
CA ALA A 114 -2.09 -13.29 -1.76
C ALA A 114 -2.95 -14.15 -0.83
N PRO A 115 -4.12 -14.63 -1.31
CA PRO A 115 -4.97 -15.53 -0.55
C PRO A 115 -4.29 -16.87 -0.29
N ALA A 116 -4.66 -17.55 0.81
CA ALA A 116 -4.02 -18.80 1.24
C ALA A 116 -4.13 -19.94 0.21
N ASP A 117 -5.27 -19.94 -0.48
CA ASP A 117 -5.69 -20.84 -1.52
C ASP A 117 -5.38 -20.31 -2.93
N ALA A 118 -4.51 -19.30 -3.06
CA ALA A 118 -4.08 -18.77 -4.35
C ALA A 118 -3.68 -19.89 -5.32
N SER A 119 -4.20 -19.84 -6.54
CA SER A 119 -3.86 -20.80 -7.60
C SER A 119 -2.37 -20.80 -7.96
N ALA A 120 -1.90 -21.84 -8.64
CA ALA A 120 -0.53 -21.90 -9.13
C ALA A 120 -0.26 -20.77 -10.15
N GLU A 121 -1.24 -20.49 -11.00
CA GLU A 121 -1.22 -19.44 -12.01
C GLU A 121 -1.09 -18.06 -11.36
N LEU A 122 -1.89 -17.76 -10.32
CA LEU A 122 -1.77 -16.50 -9.59
C LEU A 122 -0.40 -16.39 -8.90
N ARG A 123 0.09 -17.47 -8.28
CA ARG A 123 1.42 -17.44 -7.63
C ARG A 123 2.53 -17.16 -8.62
N GLU A 124 2.51 -17.79 -9.79
CA GLU A 124 3.49 -17.55 -10.86
C GLU A 124 3.41 -16.11 -11.36
N GLU A 125 2.20 -15.59 -11.57
CA GLU A 125 1.98 -14.20 -11.95
C GLU A 125 2.59 -13.21 -10.96
N LEU A 126 2.35 -13.41 -9.66
CA LEU A 126 2.87 -12.54 -8.61
C LEU A 126 4.39 -12.63 -8.46
N LEU A 127 4.98 -13.81 -8.70
CA LEU A 127 6.43 -13.99 -8.74
C LEU A 127 7.05 -13.25 -9.94
N MET A 128 6.47 -13.39 -11.13
CA MET A 128 6.91 -12.65 -12.32
C MET A 128 6.81 -11.14 -12.12
N LEU A 129 5.73 -10.67 -11.47
CA LEU A 129 5.57 -9.25 -11.13
C LEU A 129 6.65 -8.78 -10.13
N ALA A 130 6.97 -9.59 -9.12
CA ALA A 130 8.03 -9.25 -8.17
C ALA A 130 9.41 -9.16 -8.84
N ASP A 131 9.72 -10.12 -9.73
CA ASP A 131 10.96 -10.11 -10.52
C ASP A 131 11.05 -8.89 -11.43
N GLU A 132 9.95 -8.49 -12.07
CA GLU A 132 9.90 -7.29 -12.89
C GLU A 132 10.25 -6.02 -12.09
N LEU A 133 9.75 -5.90 -10.86
CA LEU A 133 9.98 -4.71 -10.02
C LEU A 133 11.39 -4.69 -9.39
N LEU A 134 11.98 -5.86 -9.19
CA LEU A 134 13.33 -6.03 -8.64
C LEU A 134 14.43 -5.93 -9.68
N PHE A 135 14.22 -6.47 -10.89
CA PHE A 135 15.26 -6.59 -11.91
C PHE A 135 14.97 -5.78 -13.18
N GLY A 136 13.70 -5.41 -13.43
CA GLY A 136 13.29 -4.66 -14.62
C GLY A 136 13.36 -3.14 -14.47
N ALA A 137 13.58 -2.61 -13.26
CA ALA A 137 13.61 -1.18 -12.98
C ALA A 137 15.03 -0.63 -12.79
N GLU A 138 15.30 0.59 -13.28
CA GLU A 138 16.57 1.29 -13.03
C GLU A 138 16.84 1.50 -11.53
N GLN A 139 15.78 1.63 -10.74
CA GLN A 139 15.84 1.65 -9.29
C GLN A 139 14.85 0.61 -8.77
N PRO A 140 15.35 -0.49 -8.16
CA PRO A 140 14.50 -1.58 -7.72
C PRO A 140 13.63 -1.15 -6.55
N LEU A 141 12.37 -1.57 -6.56
CA LEU A 141 11.49 -1.48 -5.40
C LEU A 141 11.47 -2.86 -4.71
N PRO A 142 11.96 -2.99 -3.47
CA PRO A 142 11.85 -4.25 -2.74
C PRO A 142 10.40 -4.71 -2.65
N VAL A 143 10.16 -5.96 -3.06
CA VAL A 143 8.83 -6.61 -2.99
C VAL A 143 8.87 -7.73 -1.96
N ARG A 144 7.94 -7.70 -1.01
CA ARG A 144 7.68 -8.82 -0.11
C ARG A 144 6.35 -9.46 -0.47
N LEU A 145 6.41 -10.67 -1.01
CA LEU A 145 5.23 -11.49 -1.29
C LEU A 145 4.86 -12.32 -0.05
N CYS A 146 3.64 -12.16 0.43
CA CYS A 146 3.09 -12.91 1.56
C CYS A 146 1.85 -13.68 1.10
N VAL A 147 1.85 -14.98 1.31
CA VAL A 147 0.66 -15.83 1.11
C VAL A 147 0.05 -16.06 2.47
N ALA A 148 -1.21 -15.65 2.68
CA ALA A 148 -1.89 -15.85 3.96
C ALA A 148 -1.86 -17.34 4.33
N THR A 149 -1.56 -17.72 5.57
CA THR A 149 -1.70 -19.13 5.97
C THR A 149 -3.13 -19.37 6.48
N GLN A 150 -3.73 -20.54 6.18
CA GLN A 150 -5.10 -20.88 6.62
C GLN A 150 -5.33 -20.66 8.13
N ARG A 151 -4.29 -20.82 8.95
CA ARG A 151 -4.32 -20.66 10.40
C ARG A 151 -4.52 -19.21 10.86
N GLU A 152 -4.10 -18.22 10.08
CA GLU A 152 -4.23 -16.79 10.37
C GLU A 152 -5.57 -16.23 9.93
N ALA A 153 -6.19 -16.83 8.90
CA ALA A 153 -7.52 -16.46 8.40
C ALA A 153 -8.64 -16.91 9.36
N GLU A 154 -8.54 -18.10 9.95
CA GLU A 154 -9.56 -18.66 10.85
C GLU A 154 -9.64 -17.96 12.21
N GLN A 155 -8.53 -17.43 12.73
CA GLN A 155 -8.50 -16.78 14.05
C GLN A 155 -9.10 -15.37 14.08
N ARG A 156 -9.34 -14.74 12.92
CA ARG A 156 -9.60 -13.29 12.83
C ARG A 156 -10.91 -12.90 12.14
N SER A 157 -11.88 -13.81 12.09
CA SER A 157 -13.29 -13.54 11.73
C SER A 157 -14.03 -12.56 12.69
N GLY A 158 -13.30 -11.74 13.44
CA GLY A 158 -13.82 -10.69 14.31
C GLY A 158 -13.98 -9.38 13.55
N THR A 159 -15.22 -9.10 13.14
CA THR A 159 -15.81 -7.82 12.71
C THR A 159 -14.87 -6.61 12.52
N PHE A 160 -14.59 -6.25 11.26
CA PHE A 160 -14.01 -4.95 10.91
C PHE A 160 -15.13 -3.94 10.60
N TRP A 161 -15.02 -2.75 11.18
CA TRP A 161 -15.92 -1.63 10.91
C TRP A 161 -15.35 -0.82 9.74
N CYS A 162 -16.05 -0.81 8.60
CA CYS A 162 -15.85 0.20 7.58
C CYS A 162 -16.34 1.54 8.14
N ILE A 163 -15.46 2.53 8.28
CA ILE A 163 -15.90 3.91 8.51
C ILE A 163 -16.25 4.46 7.12
N PRO A 164 -17.53 4.73 6.82
CA PRO A 164 -17.87 5.41 5.58
C PRO A 164 -17.22 6.81 5.60
N GLU A 165 -16.60 7.20 4.48
CA GLU A 165 -16.16 8.58 4.28
C GLU A 165 -17.37 9.49 4.57
N ARG A 166 -17.22 10.37 5.57
CA ARG A 166 -18.21 11.42 5.80
C ARG A 166 -18.20 12.32 4.58
N ASP A 167 -19.31 12.37 3.86
CA ASP A 167 -19.63 13.47 2.96
C ASP A 167 -19.52 14.78 3.76
N SER A 168 -18.40 15.47 3.61
CA SER A 168 -18.30 16.89 3.92
C SER A 168 -19.03 17.62 2.81
N GLY A 169 -20.35 17.73 2.96
CA GLY A 169 -21.23 18.41 2.02
C GLY A 169 -21.02 19.92 1.99
N THR A 170 -21.59 20.54 0.97
CA THR A 170 -21.97 21.96 0.96
C THR A 170 -23.17 22.15 0.03
N GLU A 171 -24.25 22.63 0.67
CA GLU A 171 -25.39 23.43 0.17
C GLU A 171 -26.55 22.73 -0.56
#